data_AF-A0A1F6PFT6-F1
#
_entry.id   AF-A0A1F6PFT6-F1
#
_cell.length_a   1.000
_cell.length_b   1.000
_cell.length_c   1.000
_cell.angle_alpha   90.00
_cell.angle_beta   90.00
_cell.angle_gamma   90.00
#
_symmetry.space_group_name_H-M   'P 1'
#
loop_
_entity.id
_entity.type
_entity.pdbx_description
1 polymer ?
#
loop_
_entity_poly.entity_id
_entity_poly.type
_entity_poly.pdbx_seq_one_letter_code
_entity_poly.pdbx_strand_id
1 'polypeptide(L)'
;MLQYYHNLSKKNKTIFLIVTILLSIPAGAIIGLMVGLISTTFIPMCCNDNGCHNCFVLGEKVGYEATGFIGFWIGLFLVPITYISLIIYLELKK
;
A
#
# COMPACT_ATOMS: atom_id res chain seq x y z
N MET A 1 14.24 5.80 -16.18
CA MET A 1 13.45 4.55 -16.10
C MET A 1 12.88 4.15 -17.46
N LEU A 2 12.19 5.06 -18.18
CA LEU A 2 11.60 4.82 -19.50
C LEU A 2 12.60 4.25 -20.53
N GLN A 3 13.69 4.97 -20.82
CA GLN A 3 14.73 4.54 -21.77
C GLN A 3 15.38 3.20 -21.38
N TYR A 4 15.62 2.99 -20.09
CA TYR A 4 16.17 1.73 -19.58
C TYR A 4 15.20 0.56 -19.80
N TYR A 5 13.91 0.77 -19.53
CA TYR A 5 12.88 -0.23 -19.76
C TYR A 5 12.73 -0.56 -21.25
N HIS A 6 12.63 0.44 -22.13
CA HIS A 6 12.46 0.21 -23.56
C HIS A 6 13.63 -0.57 -24.19
N ASN A 7 14.86 -0.35 -23.72
CA ASN A 7 16.08 -1.00 -24.22
C ASN A 7 16.27 -2.45 -23.75
N LEU A 8 15.42 -2.97 -22.87
CA LEU A 8 15.53 -4.36 -22.40
C LEU A 8 14.94 -5.36 -23.42
N SER A 9 15.57 -6.54 -23.49
CA SER A 9 15.04 -7.68 -24.23
C SER A 9 13.69 -8.13 -23.64
N LYS A 10 12.81 -8.73 -24.47
CA LYS A 10 11.48 -9.20 -24.02
C LYS A 10 11.55 -10.08 -22.76
N LYS A 11 12.53 -10.97 -22.68
CA LYS A 11 12.73 -11.87 -21.53
C LYS A 11 13.11 -11.10 -20.25
N ASN A 12 14.01 -10.12 -20.36
CA ASN A 12 14.44 -9.33 -19.21
C ASN A 12 13.34 -8.37 -18.73
N LYS A 13 12.50 -7.86 -19.64
CA LYS A 13 11.29 -7.11 -19.28
C LYS A 13 10.35 -7.96 -18.44
N THR A 14 10.02 -9.18 -18.87
CA THR A 14 9.13 -10.07 -18.11
C THR A 14 9.67 -10.36 -16.70
N ILE A 15 10.98 -10.65 -16.58
CA ILE A 15 11.60 -10.89 -15.27
C ILE A 15 11.53 -9.65 -14.38
N PHE A 16 11.87 -8.47 -14.93
CA PHE A 16 11.79 -7.20 -14.20
C PHE A 16 10.36 -6.93 -13.70
N LEU A 17 9.35 -7.18 -14.52
CA LEU A 17 7.95 -7.01 -14.17
C LEU A 17 7.53 -7.92 -13.01
N ILE A 18 7.84 -9.22 -13.11
CA ILE A 18 7.49 -10.19 -12.06
C ILE A 18 8.13 -9.80 -10.74
N VAL A 19 9.43 -9.51 -10.74
CA VAL A 19 10.18 -9.14 -9.53
C VAL A 19 9.65 -7.85 -8.91
N THR A 20 9.37 -6.84 -9.73
CA THR A 20 8.87 -5.55 -9.25
C THR A 20 7.48 -5.68 -8.65
N ILE A 21 6.58 -6.44 -9.28
CA ILE A 21 5.24 -6.70 -8.74
C ILE A 21 5.35 -7.47 -7.42
N LEU A 22 6.19 -8.51 -7.35
CA LEU A 22 6.37 -9.29 -6.13
C LEU A 22 6.87 -8.44 -4.96
N LEU A 23 7.86 -7.57 -5.20
CA LEU A 23 8.43 -6.66 -4.21
C LEU A 23 7.47 -5.52 -3.83
N SER A 24 6.57 -5.12 -4.73
CA SER A 24 5.60 -4.06 -4.48
C SER A 24 4.56 -4.42 -3.42
N ILE A 25 4.29 -5.71 -3.21
CA ILE A 25 3.33 -6.21 -2.21
C ILE A 25 3.80 -5.90 -0.77
N PRO A 26 4.98 -6.38 -0.32
CA PRO A 26 5.45 -6.08 1.04
C PRO A 26 5.75 -4.58 1.22
N ALA A 27 6.30 -3.91 0.20
CA ALA A 27 6.52 -2.48 0.25
C ALA A 27 5.20 -1.70 0.42
N GLY A 28 4.19 -2.06 -0.35
CA GLY A 28 2.85 -1.47 -0.28
C GLY A 28 2.18 -1.68 1.07
N ALA A 29 2.25 -2.89 1.60
CA ALA A 29 1.73 -3.24 2.92
C ALA A 29 2.36 -2.39 4.04
N ILE A 30 3.69 -2.22 4.03
CA ILE A 30 4.41 -1.41 5.01
C ILE A 30 4.04 0.06 4.89
N ILE A 31 4.04 0.61 3.68
CA ILE A 31 3.66 2.02 3.43
C ILE A 31 2.22 2.26 3.88
N GLY A 32 1.30 1.36 3.51
CA GLY A 32 -0.10 1.44 3.90
C GLY A 32 -0.30 1.38 5.42
N LEU A 33 0.41 0.48 6.10
CA LEU A 33 0.40 0.41 7.57
C LEU A 33 0.88 1.72 8.19
N MET A 34 1.99 2.28 7.73
CA MET A 34 2.52 3.55 8.24
C MET A 34 1.50 4.69 8.06
N VAL A 35 0.90 4.80 6.87
CA VAL A 35 -0.14 5.82 6.60
C VAL A 35 -1.37 5.60 7.49
N GLY A 36 -1.81 4.35 7.68
CA GLY A 36 -2.93 4.01 8.56
C GLY A 36 -2.65 4.28 10.04
N LEU A 37 -1.39 4.16 10.48
CA LEU A 37 -0.99 4.54 11.83
C LEU A 37 -0.92 6.06 11.98
N ILE A 38 -0.36 6.78 11.01
CA ILE A 38 -0.32 8.25 11.02
C ILE A 38 -1.74 8.84 11.02
N SER A 39 -2.68 8.21 10.31
CA SER A 39 -4.06 8.70 10.21
C SER A 39 -4.79 8.74 11.57
N THR A 40 -4.31 7.97 12.56
CA THR A 40 -4.81 8.03 13.95
C THR A 40 -4.71 9.42 14.55
N THR A 41 -3.72 10.22 14.16
CA THR A 41 -3.52 11.58 14.69
C THR A 41 -4.64 12.55 14.30
N PHE A 42 -5.44 12.22 13.27
CA PHE A 42 -6.58 13.02 12.83
C PHE A 42 -7.92 12.53 13.40
N ILE A 43 -7.92 11.42 14.14
CA ILE A 43 -9.13 10.83 14.72
C ILE A 43 -9.20 11.24 16.19
N PRO A 44 -10.36 11.75 16.67
CA PRO A 44 -10.52 12.13 18.06
C PRO A 44 -10.38 10.93 19.01
N MET A 45 -9.97 11.22 20.24
CA MET A 45 -9.92 10.23 21.32
C MET A 45 -11.27 10.13 22.03
N CYS A 46 -11.68 8.89 22.30
CA CYS A 46 -12.84 8.53 23.10
C CYS A 46 -12.35 7.79 24.36
N CYS A 47 -12.83 8.18 25.53
CA CYS A 47 -12.50 7.52 26.78
C CYS A 47 -13.70 6.70 27.26
N ASN A 48 -13.43 5.47 27.68
CA ASN A 48 -14.37 4.56 28.34
C ASN A 48 -13.73 4.06 29.65
N ASP A 49 -14.47 3.28 30.43
CA ASP A 49 -14.03 2.66 31.69
C ASP A 49 -12.73 1.83 31.54
N ASN A 50 -12.41 1.38 30.32
CA ASN A 50 -11.22 0.60 30.01
C ASN A 50 -10.02 1.44 29.51
N GLY A 51 -10.16 2.77 29.44
CA GLY A 51 -9.10 3.71 29.01
C GLY A 51 -9.51 4.63 27.86
N CYS A 52 -8.57 5.45 27.40
CA CYS A 52 -8.75 6.34 26.25
C CYS A 52 -8.12 5.75 24.99
N HIS A 53 -8.88 5.69 23.91
CA HIS A 53 -8.43 5.19 22.62
C HIS A 53 -9.06 6.04 21.51
N ASN A 54 -8.52 5.95 20.30
CA ASN A 54 -9.15 6.61 19.16
C ASN A 54 -10.57 6.07 18.93
N CYS A 55 -11.52 6.97 18.68
CA CYS A 55 -12.95 6.65 18.49
C CYS A 55 -13.27 5.76 17.29
N PHE A 56 -12.26 5.41 16.49
CA PHE A 56 -12.44 4.62 15.28
C PHE A 56 -12.50 3.14 15.61
N VAL A 57 -13.60 2.50 15.24
CA VAL A 57 -13.86 1.08 15.51
C VAL A 57 -14.13 0.35 14.20
N LEU A 58 -13.46 -0.77 13.99
CA LEU A 58 -13.71 -1.67 12.86
C LEU A 58 -13.81 -3.12 13.37
N GLY A 59 -15.05 -3.61 13.53
CA GLY A 59 -15.30 -4.91 14.14
C GLY A 59 -14.79 -4.93 15.58
N GLU A 60 -13.93 -5.90 15.90
CA GLU A 60 -13.29 -6.03 17.23
C GLU A 60 -12.04 -5.15 17.41
N LYS A 61 -11.58 -4.46 16.35
CA LYS A 61 -10.37 -3.63 16.38
C LYS A 61 -10.73 -2.19 16.72
N VAL A 62 -9.90 -1.56 17.55
CA VAL A 62 -10.11 -0.20 18.03
C VAL A 62 -8.89 0.68 17.77
N GLY A 63 -9.13 1.92 17.39
CA GLY A 63 -8.12 2.94 17.21
C GLY A 63 -7.02 2.56 16.23
N TYR A 64 -5.77 2.53 16.73
CA TYR A 64 -4.58 2.27 15.90
C TYR A 64 -4.60 0.89 15.24
N GLU A 65 -5.23 -0.11 15.87
CA GLU A 65 -5.34 -1.45 15.30
C GLU A 65 -6.28 -1.47 14.10
N ALA A 66 -7.40 -0.74 14.21
CA ALA A 66 -8.38 -0.64 13.15
C ALA A 66 -7.82 0.16 11.96
N THR A 67 -7.26 1.34 12.21
CA THR A 67 -6.72 2.19 11.14
C THR A 67 -5.47 1.59 10.50
N GLY A 68 -4.58 0.99 11.30
CA GLY A 68 -3.40 0.27 10.80
C GLY A 68 -3.77 -0.94 9.95
N PHE A 69 -4.78 -1.72 10.36
CA PHE A 69 -5.27 -2.85 9.58
C PHE A 69 -5.86 -2.43 8.24
N ILE A 70 -6.69 -1.39 8.22
CA ILE A 70 -7.23 -0.84 6.97
C ILE A 70 -6.10 -0.33 6.08
N GLY A 71 -5.18 0.47 6.65
CA GLY A 71 -4.05 1.03 5.94
C GLY A 71 -3.18 -0.05 5.30
N PHE A 72 -2.86 -1.12 6.04
CA PHE A 72 -2.14 -2.29 5.54
C PHE A 72 -2.83 -2.89 4.31
N TRP A 73 -4.14 -3.16 4.38
CA TRP A 73 -4.87 -3.77 3.28
C TRP A 73 -4.97 -2.86 2.06
N ILE A 74 -5.21 -1.56 2.27
CA ILE A 74 -5.21 -0.58 1.19
C ILE A 74 -3.85 -0.56 0.51
N GLY A 75 -2.76 -0.42 1.28
CA GLY A 75 -1.41 -0.38 0.73
C GLY A 75 -1.01 -1.67 0.01
N LEU A 76 -1.39 -2.82 0.56
CA LEU A 76 -1.11 -4.16 0.00
C LEU A 76 -1.67 -4.34 -1.41
N PHE A 77 -2.84 -3.76 -1.72
CA PHE A 77 -3.44 -3.86 -3.05
C PHE A 77 -3.16 -2.65 -3.93
N LEU A 78 -3.24 -1.43 -3.38
CA LEU A 78 -3.13 -0.20 -4.15
C LEU A 78 -1.75 -0.07 -4.79
N VAL A 79 -0.67 -0.35 -4.06
CA VAL A 79 0.69 -0.18 -4.58
C VAL A 79 0.98 -1.14 -5.75
N PRO A 80 0.72 -2.46 -5.65
CA PRO A 80 0.84 -3.35 -6.82
C PRO A 80 -0.02 -2.93 -8.00
N ILE A 81 -1.26 -2.50 -7.78
CA ILE A 81 -2.15 -2.02 -8.85
C ILE A 81 -1.54 -0.80 -9.55
N THR A 82 -1.03 0.18 -8.79
CA THR A 82 -0.40 1.36 -9.39
C THR A 82 0.86 1.01 -10.20
N TYR A 83 1.66 0.03 -9.74
CA TYR A 83 2.79 -0.47 -10.51
C TYR A 83 2.34 -1.13 -11.81
N ILE A 84 1.32 -1.98 -11.77
CA ILE A 84 0.76 -2.62 -12.97
C ILE A 84 0.23 -1.56 -13.95
N SER A 85 -0.50 -0.56 -13.47
CA SER A 85 -0.98 0.55 -14.31
C SER A 85 0.17 1.35 -14.94
N LEU A 86 1.23 1.63 -14.18
CA LEU A 86 2.42 2.30 -14.67
C LEU A 86 3.09 1.48 -15.78
N ILE A 87 3.22 0.16 -15.59
CA ILE A 87 3.76 -0.76 -16.59
C ILE A 87 2.93 -0.71 -17.89
N ILE A 88 1.61 -0.86 -17.79
CA ILE A 88 0.71 -0.81 -18.95
C ILE A 88 0.85 0.52 -19.70
N TYR A 89 0.93 1.62 -18.95
CA TYR A 89 1.14 2.94 -19.54
C TYR A 89 2.47 3.04 -20.31
N LEU A 90 3.57 2.50 -19.77
CA LEU A 90 4.86 2.45 -20.45
C LEU A 90 4.82 1.60 -21.73
N GLU A 91 4.05 0.51 -21.74
CA GLU A 91 3.93 -0.37 -22.90
C GLU A 91 3.06 0.23 -24.02
N LEU A 92 2.00 0.96 -23.64
CA LEU A 92 1.08 1.62 -24.58
C LEU A 92 1.69 2.90 -25.17
N LYS A 93 2.49 3.63 -24.39
CA LYS A 93 3.11 4.90 -24.82
C LYS A 93 4.49 4.72 -25.48
N LYS A 94 4.69 3.55 -26.10
CA LYS A 94 5.89 3.16 -26.84
C LYS A 94 6.45 4.25 -27.74
#